data_AF-A0A536XUD2-F1
#
_entry.id   AF-A0A536XUD2-F1
#
_cell.length_a   1.000
_cell.length_b   1.000
_cell.length_c   1.000
_cell.angle_alpha   90.00
_cell.angle_beta   90.00
_cell.angle_gamma   90.00
#
_symmetry.space_group_name_H-M   'P 1'
#
loop_
_entity.id
_entity.type
_entity.pdbx_description
1 polymer ?
#
loop_
_entity_poly.entity_id
_entity_poly.type
_entity_poly.pdbx_seq_one_letter_code
_entity_poly.pdbx_strand_id
1 'polypeptide(L)'
;MAAPDAALEMTPALVIANVPEPHSADGLIRSLKGMYAAPILALSARFRRGLAGSVEAARRLGVEKVLPKPFTRKELLAAVRESVDA
;
A
#
# COMPACT_ATOMS: atom_id res chain seq x y z
N MET A 1 32.05 18.60 9.16
CA MET A 1 31.66 18.72 7.74
C MET A 1 30.94 17.42 7.38
N ALA A 2 29.62 17.38 7.57
CA ALA A 2 28.81 16.21 7.23
C ALA A 2 28.54 16.25 5.72
N ALA A 3 29.02 15.25 5.00
CA ALA A 3 28.71 15.03 3.59
C ALA A 3 27.22 14.67 3.45
N PRO A 4 26.61 14.91 2.28
CA PRO A 4 25.18 15.04 2.12
C PRO A 4 24.51 13.66 2.20
N ASP A 5 23.87 13.35 3.31
CA ASP A 5 22.87 12.28 3.38
C ASP A 5 21.52 12.72 2.75
N ALA A 6 21.45 13.95 2.25
CA ALA A 6 20.24 14.58 1.73
C ALA A 6 19.91 14.20 0.27
N ALA A 7 20.66 13.28 -0.34
CA ALA A 7 20.48 12.92 -1.75
C ALA A 7 20.74 11.43 -2.05
N LEU A 8 20.62 10.54 -1.06
CA LEU A 8 20.25 9.15 -1.38
C LEU A 8 18.81 9.20 -1.90
N GLU A 9 18.68 9.30 -3.23
CA GLU A 9 17.54 8.90 -4.06
C GLU A 9 16.26 8.64 -3.24
N MET A 10 15.34 9.61 -3.21
CA MET A 10 14.08 9.57 -2.44
C MET A 10 13.08 8.51 -2.94
N THR A 11 13.49 7.24 -3.03
CA THR A 11 12.59 6.13 -3.31
C THR A 11 11.80 5.82 -2.04
N PRO A 12 10.46 5.93 -2.05
CA PRO A 12 9.66 5.61 -0.88
C PRO A 12 9.81 4.14 -0.52
N ALA A 13 9.91 3.82 0.77
CA ALA A 13 9.91 2.43 1.24
C ALA A 13 8.51 1.77 1.17
N LEU A 14 7.45 2.57 1.09
CA LEU A 14 6.06 2.13 0.98
C LEU A 14 5.21 3.24 0.37
N VAL A 15 4.30 2.87 -0.52
CA VAL A 15 3.24 3.75 -1.01
C VAL A 15 1.92 3.35 -0.34
N ILE A 16 1.31 4.28 0.39
CA ILE A 16 -0.03 4.09 0.97
C ILE A 16 -1.05 4.79 0.09
N ALA A 17 -1.88 4.03 -0.62
CA ALA A 17 -2.80 4.54 -1.62
C ALA A 17 -4.26 4.43 -1.16
N ASN A 18 -5.01 5.53 -1.21
CA ASN A 18 -6.45 5.49 -1.05
C ASN A 18 -7.13 5.00 -2.34
N VAL A 19 -7.94 3.94 -2.24
CA VAL A 19 -8.66 3.32 -3.35
C VAL A 19 -10.18 3.37 -3.06
N PRO A 20 -10.88 4.43 -3.49
CA PRO A 20 -12.33 4.54 -3.27
C PRO A 20 -13.13 3.43 -3.97
N GLU A 21 -12.72 3.06 -5.18
CA GLU A 21 -13.37 2.06 -6.03
C GLU A 21 -12.38 0.99 -6.50
N PRO A 22 -12.27 -0.15 -5.79
CA PRO A 22 -11.31 -1.22 -6.12
C PRO A 22 -11.45 -1.77 -7.54
N HIS A 23 -12.66 -1.81 -8.11
CA HIS A 23 -12.88 -2.34 -9.45
C HIS A 23 -12.32 -1.47 -10.58
N SER A 24 -11.98 -0.22 -10.30
CA SER A 24 -11.42 0.73 -11.27
C SER A 24 -10.00 1.16 -10.94
N ALA A 25 -9.37 0.51 -9.96
CA ALA A 25 -8.09 0.93 -9.40
C ALA A 25 -6.87 0.57 -10.27
N ASP A 26 -7.03 -0.28 -11.29
CA ASP A 26 -5.92 -0.81 -12.10
C ASP A 26 -5.03 0.29 -12.69
N GLY A 27 -5.63 1.37 -13.20
CA GLY A 27 -4.88 2.51 -13.75
C GLY A 27 -4.02 3.18 -12.69
N LEU A 28 -4.61 3.47 -11.52
CA LEU A 28 -3.90 4.08 -10.39
C LEU A 28 -2.75 3.19 -9.91
N ILE A 29 -3.01 1.90 -9.69
CA ILE A 29 -1.99 0.97 -9.20
C ILE A 29 -0.85 0.83 -10.22
N ARG A 30 -1.16 0.74 -11.51
CA ARG A 30 -0.14 0.66 -12.57
C ARG A 30 0.71 1.93 -12.62
N SER A 31 0.10 3.10 -12.51
CA SER A 31 0.84 4.37 -12.46
C SER A 31 1.76 4.45 -11.25
N LEU A 32 1.29 4.04 -10.07
CA LEU A 32 2.11 4.05 -8.85
C LEU A 32 3.30 3.09 -8.95
N LYS A 33 3.09 1.87 -9.48
CA LYS A 33 4.18 0.91 -9.72
C LYS A 33 5.18 1.37 -10.78
N GLY A 34 4.73 2.13 -11.77
CA GLY A 34 5.63 2.71 -12.79
C GLY A 34 6.45 3.87 -12.26
N MET A 35 5.97 4.57 -11.23
CA MET A 35 6.63 5.73 -10.64
C MET A 35 7.54 5.38 -9.45
N TYR A 36 7.16 4.35 -8.68
CA TYR A 36 7.84 3.97 -7.45
C TYR A 36 8.16 2.48 -7.44
N ALA A 37 9.44 2.14 -7.22
CA ALA A 37 9.89 0.77 -6.99
C ALA A 37 9.65 0.35 -5.52
N ALA A 38 8.41 0.50 -5.05
CA ALA A 38 8.02 0.32 -3.65
C ALA A 38 6.75 -0.53 -3.52
N PRO A 39 6.58 -1.28 -2.42
CA PRO A 39 5.34 -1.98 -2.13
C PRO A 39 4.18 -0.99 -1.99
N ILE A 40 2.96 -1.47 -2.24
CA ILE A 40 1.74 -0.67 -2.14
C ILE A 40 0.83 -1.27 -1.08
N LEU A 41 0.44 -0.43 -0.10
CA LEU A 41 -0.65 -0.70 0.84
C LEU A 41 -1.90 0.08 0.38
N ALA A 42 -2.90 -0.63 -0.13
CA ALA A 42 -4.14 0.00 -0.59
C ALA A 42 -5.18 0.10 0.53
N LEU A 43 -5.87 1.24 0.62
CA LEU A 43 -6.90 1.51 1.64
C LEU A 43 -8.27 1.69 0.97
N SER A 44 -9.29 0.95 1.38
CA SER A 44 -10.65 1.12 0.85
C SER A 44 -11.72 0.76 1.87
N ALA A 45 -12.83 1.48 1.87
CA ALA A 45 -14.03 1.07 2.63
C ALA A 45 -14.75 -0.13 2.02
N ARG A 46 -14.41 -0.49 0.77
CA ARG A 46 -15.06 -1.56 0.01
C ARG A 46 -14.37 -2.91 0.11
N PHE A 47 -13.21 -2.98 0.76
CA PHE A 47 -12.59 -4.27 1.06
C PHE A 47 -13.41 -5.03 2.09
N ARG A 48 -13.63 -6.33 1.85
CA ARG A 48 -14.26 -7.20 2.85
C ARG A 48 -13.29 -7.38 4.02
N ARG A 49 -13.81 -7.28 5.24
CA ARG A 49 -13.03 -7.57 6.45
C ARG A 49 -12.77 -9.06 6.59
N GLY A 50 -11.60 -9.39 7.14
CA GLY A 50 -11.13 -10.76 7.34
C GLY A 50 -10.01 -11.16 6.38
N LEU A 51 -9.18 -12.11 6.82
CA LEU A 51 -7.91 -12.45 6.17
C LEU A 51 -8.09 -12.91 4.72
N ALA A 52 -9.03 -13.81 4.45
CA ALA A 52 -9.28 -14.33 3.10
C ALA A 52 -9.72 -13.23 2.13
N GLY A 53 -10.62 -12.33 2.58
CA GLY A 53 -11.10 -11.20 1.78
C GLY A 53 -10.00 -10.19 1.47
N SER A 54 -9.12 -9.92 2.42
CA SER A 54 -7.96 -9.04 2.21
C SER A 54 -6.94 -9.65 1.25
N VAL A 55 -6.63 -10.94 1.38
CA VAL A 55 -5.67 -11.62 0.47
C VAL A 55 -6.19 -11.66 -0.96
N GLU A 56 -7.47 -11.97 -1.16
CA GLU A 56 -8.06 -11.97 -2.50
C GLU A 56 -8.05 -10.57 -3.13
N ALA A 57 -8.43 -9.54 -2.36
CA ALA A 57 -8.41 -8.17 -2.84
C ALA A 57 -7.00 -7.67 -3.18
N ALA A 58 -6.00 -7.99 -2.35
CA ALA A 58 -4.60 -7.66 -2.62
C ALA A 58 -4.11 -8.31 -3.92
N ARG A 59 -4.40 -9.60 -4.11
CA ARG A 59 -4.06 -10.33 -5.35
C ARG A 59 -4.72 -9.73 -6.58
N ARG A 60 -6.03 -9.41 -6.50
CA ARG A 60 -6.78 -8.80 -7.61
C ARG A 60 -6.21 -7.44 -8.02
N LEU A 61 -5.83 -6.62 -7.06
CA LEU A 61 -5.21 -5.31 -7.31
C LEU A 61 -3.72 -5.42 -7.67
N GLY A 62 -3.10 -6.59 -7.47
CA GLY A 62 -1.67 -6.79 -7.61
C GLY A 62 -0.85 -5.96 -6.61
N VAL A 63 -1.37 -5.70 -5.41
CA VAL A 63 -0.67 -4.94 -4.37
C VAL A 63 -0.22 -5.85 -3.24
N GLU A 64 0.74 -5.40 -2.44
CA GLU A 64 1.30 -6.19 -1.34
C GLU A 64 0.26 -6.46 -0.26
N LYS A 65 -0.51 -5.42 0.06
CA LYS A 65 -1.51 -5.49 1.12
C LYS A 65 -2.67 -4.54 0.88
N VAL A 66 -3.81 -4.91 1.46
CA VAL A 66 -4.98 -4.06 1.55
C VAL A 66 -5.40 -3.90 3.01
N LEU A 67 -5.93 -2.72 3.36
CA LEU A 67 -6.49 -2.44 4.68
C LEU A 67 -7.92 -1.86 4.53
N PRO A 68 -8.96 -2.60 4.97
CA PRO A 68 -10.35 -2.12 4.92
C PRO A 68 -10.57 -0.94 5.88
N LYS A 69 -11.31 0.08 5.41
CA LYS A 69 -11.80 1.17 6.27
C LYS A 69 -13.16 0.80 6.91
N PRO A 70 -13.46 1.28 8.14
CA PRO A 70 -12.53 1.95 9.05
C PRO A 70 -11.53 0.95 9.67
N PHE A 71 -10.39 1.47 10.09
CA PHE A 71 -9.34 0.72 10.77
C PHE A 71 -8.86 1.50 11.98
N THR A 72 -8.32 0.80 12.96
CA THR A 72 -7.67 1.35 14.14
C THR A 72 -6.24 1.76 13.81
N ARG A 73 -5.66 2.61 14.68
CA ARG A 73 -4.23 2.93 14.61
C ARG A 73 -3.35 1.68 14.66
N LYS A 74 -3.71 0.70 15.48
CA LYS A 74 -2.96 -0.56 15.62
C LYS A 74 -2.95 -1.35 14.32
N GLU A 75 -4.10 -1.45 13.65
CA GLU A 75 -4.21 -2.14 12.36
C GLU A 75 -3.42 -1.43 11.26
N LEU A 76 -3.44 -0.09 11.21
CA LEU A 76 -2.64 0.67 10.25
C LEU A 76 -1.14 0.44 10.45
N LEU A 77 -0.65 0.55 11.68
CA LEU A 77 0.78 0.36 11.97
C LEU A 77 1.25 -1.08 11.70
N ALA A 78 0.41 -2.07 12.00
CA ALA A 78 0.70 -3.46 11.66
C ALA A 78 0.76 -3.66 10.14
N ALA A 79 -0.22 -3.12 9.40
CA ALA A 79 -0.26 -3.20 7.96
C ALA A 79 0.95 -2.52 7.30
N VAL A 80 1.40 -1.37 7.81
CA VAL A 80 2.60 -0.68 7.33
C VAL A 80 3.85 -1.53 7.56
N ARG A 81 4.06 -2.02 8.78
CA ARG A 81 5.23 -2.86 9.09
C ARG A 81 5.29 -4.10 8.19
N GLU A 82 4.17 -4.81 8.10
CA GLU A 82 4.04 -5.99 7.25
C GLU A 82 4.17 -5.71 5.75
N SER A 83 4.00 -4.46 5.29
CA SER A 83 4.16 -4.10 3.86
C SER A 83 5.56 -3.60 3.53
N VAL A 84 6.35 -3.17 4.52
CA VAL A 84 7.74 -2.75 4.34
C VAL A 84 8.69 -3.94 4.43
N ASP A 85 8.37 -4.94 5.26
CA ASP A 85 9.21 -6.10 5.54
C ASP A 85 8.98 -7.30 4.57
N ALA A 86 8.08 -7.15 3.59
CA ALA A 86 7.70 -8.20 2.63
C ALA A 86 8.58 -8.18 1.37
#